data_AF-A0A1V4RCK9-F1
#
_entry.id   AF-A0A1V4RCK9-F1
#
_cell.length_a   1.000
_cell.length_b   1.000
_cell.length_c   1.000
_cell.angle_alpha   90.00
_cell.angle_beta   90.00
_cell.angle_gamma   90.00
#
_symmetry.space_group_name_H-M   'P 1'
#
loop_
_entity.id
_entity.type
_entity.pdbx_description
1 polymer ?
#
loop_
_entity_poly.entity_id
_entity_poly.type
_entity_poly.pdbx_seq_one_letter_code
_entity_poly.pdbx_strand_id
1 'polypeptide(L)'
;MKVHHKLFCHPEFIEGCGFIKRIVYTSIHLDYNRDTQHDKKIVVKSIVLLVFIILFSNLNASIRALWVPIWEITSAEKVDAMMDELKGKNLNQLLIQVRYRGDAAYSPNLQDSTYANPEKRYHAISDSLFDPLEYIIFKAKMQNLEVHAWFPTFVITGHDLTRLDSTHVYFSHPEWVTSD
;
A
#
# COMPACT_ATOMS: atom_id res chain seq x y z
N MET A 1 1.82 -71.65 9.82
CA MET A 1 0.74 -72.54 10.30
C MET A 1 0.23 -73.32 9.08
N LYS A 2 0.39 -74.67 9.06
CA LYS A 2 0.12 -75.66 7.98
C LYS A 2 0.88 -75.41 6.66
N VAL A 3 2.01 -76.04 6.32
CA VAL A 3 2.44 -77.45 6.20
C VAL A 3 1.55 -78.30 5.29
N HIS A 4 2.05 -78.63 4.10
CA HIS A 4 1.99 -80.00 3.55
C HIS A 4 3.29 -80.32 2.79
N HIS A 5 4.10 -81.19 3.42
CA HIS A 5 5.02 -82.12 2.76
C HIS A 5 4.20 -83.09 1.86
N LYS A 6 4.69 -83.85 0.87
CA LYS A 6 5.95 -84.61 0.76
C LYS A 6 5.93 -85.39 -0.59
N LEU A 7 7.13 -85.85 -1.02
CA LEU A 7 7.46 -87.05 -1.82
C LEU A 7 7.49 -86.90 -3.36
N PHE A 8 8.35 -87.56 -4.15
CA PHE A 8 9.17 -88.79 -4.01
C PHE A 8 10.42 -88.70 -4.94
N CYS A 9 11.50 -89.44 -4.63
CA CYS A 9 12.63 -89.74 -5.53
C CYS A 9 12.41 -91.07 -6.30
N HIS A 10 12.82 -91.17 -7.57
CA HIS A 10 13.66 -92.23 -8.22
C HIS A 10 13.80 -91.96 -9.76
N PRO A 11 14.67 -92.65 -10.54
CA PRO A 11 15.57 -92.09 -11.56
C PRO A 11 15.32 -92.76 -12.95
N GLU A 12 16.30 -92.64 -13.87
CA GLU A 12 16.38 -93.35 -15.19
C GLU A 12 15.40 -92.84 -16.27
N PHE A 13 15.67 -92.81 -17.57
CA PHE A 13 16.82 -92.85 -18.49
C PHE A 13 16.17 -92.56 -19.89
N ILE A 14 16.94 -92.08 -20.87
CA ILE A 14 16.68 -92.13 -22.34
C ILE A 14 15.80 -91.04 -23.03
N GLU A 15 16.53 -90.26 -23.84
CA GLU A 15 16.31 -89.75 -25.21
C GLU A 15 14.93 -89.32 -25.76
N GLY A 16 14.96 -88.13 -26.38
CA GLY A 16 14.44 -87.94 -27.74
C GLY A 16 12.98 -87.50 -27.89
N CYS A 17 12.71 -86.19 -27.80
CA CYS A 17 11.66 -85.55 -28.63
C CYS A 17 11.81 -84.02 -28.61
N GLY A 18 11.81 -83.40 -29.79
CA GLY A 18 11.91 -81.94 -29.94
C GLY A 18 10.68 -81.21 -29.39
N PHE A 19 10.89 -80.07 -28.73
CA PHE A 19 9.87 -79.05 -28.61
C PHE A 19 10.47 -77.68 -28.31
N ILE A 20 9.95 -76.69 -29.02
CA ILE A 20 10.34 -75.28 -29.09
C ILE A 20 10.34 -74.64 -27.69
N LYS A 21 11.50 -74.21 -27.18
CA LYS A 21 11.54 -73.31 -26.01
C LYS A 21 11.33 -71.87 -26.47
N ARG A 22 10.08 -71.43 -26.39
CA ARG A 22 9.63 -70.05 -26.48
C ARG A 22 10.37 -69.24 -25.39
N ILE A 23 11.29 -68.38 -25.79
CA ILE A 23 11.92 -67.38 -24.90
C ILE A 23 10.82 -66.38 -24.54
N VAL A 24 10.31 -66.47 -23.32
CA VAL A 24 9.45 -65.44 -22.74
C VAL A 24 10.38 -64.38 -22.16
N TYR A 25 10.56 -63.27 -22.88
CA TYR A 25 11.14 -62.06 -22.31
C TYR A 25 10.16 -61.50 -21.29
N THR A 26 10.45 -61.67 -20.00
CA THR A 26 9.76 -60.92 -18.95
C THR A 26 10.29 -59.49 -19.01
N SER A 27 9.55 -58.59 -19.66
CA SER A 27 9.84 -57.16 -19.61
C SER A 27 9.53 -56.66 -18.21
N ILE A 28 10.57 -56.39 -17.42
CA ILE A 28 10.45 -55.69 -16.14
C ILE A 28 10.20 -54.22 -16.48
N HIS A 29 8.94 -53.81 -16.52
CA HIS A 29 8.62 -52.37 -16.48
C HIS A 29 8.91 -51.85 -15.07
N LEU A 30 10.04 -51.16 -14.90
CA LEU A 30 10.33 -50.40 -13.69
C LEU A 30 9.45 -49.13 -13.67
N ASP A 31 8.54 -49.05 -12.71
CA ASP A 31 7.72 -47.86 -12.38
C ASP A 31 8.59 -46.76 -11.74
N TYR A 32 9.56 -46.21 -12.49
CA TYR A 32 10.59 -45.29 -11.98
C TYR A 32 10.16 -43.80 -11.91
N ASN A 33 8.94 -43.41 -12.31
CA ASN A 33 8.70 -42.01 -12.71
C ASN A 33 7.50 -41.27 -12.09
N ARG A 34 6.88 -41.77 -11.01
CA ARG A 34 5.71 -41.11 -10.39
C ARG A 34 6.04 -40.31 -9.12
N ASP A 35 6.88 -40.85 -8.23
CA ASP A 35 7.25 -40.17 -6.96
C ASP A 35 8.20 -38.99 -7.18
N THR A 36 9.17 -39.13 -8.09
CA THR A 36 10.13 -38.07 -8.41
C THR A 36 9.48 -36.82 -9.03
N GLN A 37 8.29 -36.96 -9.63
CA GLN A 37 7.53 -35.83 -10.20
C GLN A 37 6.69 -35.10 -9.16
N HIS A 38 6.21 -35.81 -8.12
CA HIS A 38 5.50 -35.23 -6.99
C HIS A 38 6.45 -34.40 -6.12
N ASP A 39 7.63 -34.93 -5.83
CA ASP A 39 8.65 -34.25 -5.03
C ASP A 39 9.17 -32.98 -5.71
N LYS A 40 9.39 -33.01 -7.04
CA LYS A 40 9.76 -31.82 -7.81
C LYS A 40 8.72 -30.71 -7.71
N LYS A 41 7.42 -31.04 -7.73
CA LYS A 41 6.34 -30.05 -7.59
C LYS A 41 6.28 -29.45 -6.19
N ILE A 42 6.55 -30.24 -5.15
CA ILE A 42 6.62 -29.75 -3.77
C ILE A 42 7.81 -28.81 -3.61
N VAL A 43 8.99 -29.21 -4.08
CA VAL A 43 10.21 -28.37 -4.02
C VAL A 43 10.01 -27.05 -4.76
N VAL A 44 9.42 -27.08 -5.96
CA VAL A 44 9.12 -25.86 -6.73
C VAL A 44 8.13 -24.96 -5.98
N LYS A 45 7.06 -25.52 -5.39
CA LYS A 45 6.12 -24.73 -4.58
C LYS A 45 6.78 -24.12 -3.34
N SER A 46 7.63 -24.86 -2.65
CA SER A 46 8.38 -24.37 -1.49
C SER A 46 9.37 -23.27 -1.88
N ILE A 47 10.03 -23.37 -3.03
CA ILE A 47 10.91 -22.31 -3.56
C ILE A 47 10.11 -21.06 -3.90
N VAL A 48 8.98 -21.20 -4.61
CA VAL A 48 8.10 -20.07 -4.95
C VAL A 48 7.59 -19.37 -3.68
N LEU A 49 7.19 -20.14 -2.67
CA LEU A 49 6.74 -19.61 -1.39
C LEU A 49 7.87 -18.88 -0.65
N LEU A 50 9.08 -19.44 -0.63
CA LEU A 50 10.23 -18.82 0.03
C LEU A 50 10.64 -17.51 -0.66
N VAL A 51 10.67 -17.50 -2.00
CA VAL A 51 10.92 -16.29 -2.79
C VAL A 51 9.86 -15.23 -2.51
N PHE A 52 8.59 -15.64 -2.43
CA PHE A 52 7.50 -14.74 -2.05
C PHE A 52 7.72 -14.19 -0.64
N ILE A 53 8.03 -15.01 0.35
CA ILE A 53 8.30 -14.53 1.72
C ILE A 53 9.44 -13.52 1.73
N ILE A 54 10.58 -13.81 1.07
CA ILE A 54 11.74 -12.91 1.02
C ILE A 54 11.41 -11.57 0.34
N LEU A 55 10.61 -11.58 -0.73
CA LEU A 55 10.17 -10.35 -1.41
C LEU A 55 9.30 -9.46 -0.51
N PHE A 56 8.48 -10.05 0.35
CA PHE A 56 7.56 -9.32 1.24
C PHE A 56 8.20 -8.92 2.58
N SER A 57 9.28 -9.59 3.02
CA SER A 57 10.01 -9.25 4.26
C SER A 57 10.54 -7.81 4.32
N ASN A 58 10.66 -7.13 3.17
CA ASN A 58 11.25 -5.80 3.05
C ASN A 58 10.24 -4.65 3.02
N LEU A 59 8.94 -4.93 3.22
CA LEU A 59 7.90 -3.91 3.32
C LEU A 59 7.97 -3.18 4.68
N ASN A 60 8.90 -2.24 4.81
CA ASN A 60 8.92 -1.31 5.95
C ASN A 60 8.25 0.01 5.56
N ALA A 61 6.97 0.17 5.93
CA ALA A 61 6.26 1.44 5.82
C ALA A 61 6.70 2.36 6.97
N SER A 62 7.77 3.13 6.75
CA SER A 62 8.18 4.21 7.66
C SER A 62 7.62 5.54 7.17
N ILE A 63 6.88 6.24 8.03
CA ILE A 63 6.41 7.60 7.79
C ILE A 63 7.58 8.57 7.99
N ARG A 64 7.82 9.42 6.99
CA ARG A 64 8.83 10.48 6.98
C ARG A 64 8.15 11.73 6.49
N ALA A 65 7.50 12.41 7.44
CA ALA A 65 6.59 13.49 7.14
C ALA A 65 7.14 14.85 7.59
N LEU A 66 6.77 15.90 6.86
CA LEU A 66 7.01 17.28 7.25
C LEU A 66 5.67 17.98 7.49
N TRP A 67 5.56 18.67 8.63
CA TRP A 67 4.46 19.60 8.86
C TRP A 67 4.79 20.96 8.23
N VAL A 68 3.86 21.44 7.42
CA VAL A 68 3.97 22.72 6.69
C VAL A 68 2.90 23.67 7.24
N PRO A 69 3.31 24.78 7.87
CA PRO A 69 2.35 25.75 8.40
C PRO A 69 1.74 26.61 7.29
N ILE A 70 0.58 27.20 7.57
CA ILE A 70 -0.25 27.88 6.56
C ILE A 70 0.44 29.09 5.90
N TRP A 71 1.41 29.72 6.58
CA TRP A 71 2.14 30.87 6.04
C TRP A 71 3.18 30.50 4.97
N GLU A 72 3.50 29.22 4.80
CA GLU A 72 4.39 28.72 3.72
C GLU A 72 3.64 28.43 2.42
N ILE A 73 2.31 28.47 2.43
CA ILE A 73 1.48 28.06 1.28
C ILE A 73 0.68 29.22 0.68
N THR A 74 1.02 30.47 1.02
CA THR A 74 0.20 31.64 0.69
C THR A 74 0.32 32.10 -0.77
N SER A 75 1.30 31.59 -1.52
CA SER A 75 1.48 31.90 -2.95
C SER A 75 2.17 30.74 -3.67
N ALA A 76 2.08 30.72 -5.00
CA ALA A 76 2.72 29.71 -5.83
C ALA A 76 4.25 29.71 -5.66
N GLU A 77 4.85 30.89 -5.50
CA GLU A 77 6.31 31.05 -5.33
C GLU A 77 6.79 30.43 -4.02
N LYS A 78 6.05 30.61 -2.92
CA LYS A 78 6.40 29.97 -1.65
C LYS A 78 6.25 28.45 -1.72
N VAL A 79 5.16 27.98 -2.35
CA VAL A 79 4.99 26.54 -2.59
C VAL A 79 6.12 25.99 -3.44
N ASP A 80 6.54 26.68 -4.48
CA ASP A 80 7.65 26.27 -5.34
C ASP A 80 8.97 26.21 -4.58
N ALA A 81 9.28 27.26 -3.82
CA ALA A 81 10.48 27.30 -2.98
C ALA A 81 10.50 26.16 -1.96
N MET A 82 9.38 25.93 -1.27
CA MET A 82 9.22 24.80 -0.35
C MET A 82 9.44 23.48 -1.10
N MET A 83 8.74 23.23 -2.20
CA MET A 83 8.85 21.97 -2.96
C MET A 83 10.26 21.75 -3.52
N ASP A 84 11.00 22.81 -3.85
CA ASP A 84 12.40 22.75 -4.28
C ASP A 84 13.32 22.38 -3.11
N GLU A 85 13.11 22.95 -1.91
CA GLU A 85 13.86 22.58 -0.72
C GLU A 85 13.68 21.11 -0.33
N LEU A 86 12.49 20.55 -0.58
CA LEU A 86 12.18 19.15 -0.27
C LEU A 86 12.83 18.17 -1.25
N LYS A 87 13.33 18.62 -2.40
CA LYS A 87 14.01 17.75 -3.38
C LYS A 87 15.23 17.10 -2.74
N GLY A 88 15.35 15.79 -2.93
CA GLY A 88 16.45 15.00 -2.37
C GLY A 88 16.34 14.72 -0.87
N LYS A 89 15.34 15.26 -0.18
CA LYS A 89 15.00 14.79 1.18
C LYS A 89 14.26 13.46 1.08
N ASN A 90 14.57 12.53 1.98
CA ASN A 90 13.91 11.23 2.04
C ASN A 90 12.53 11.33 2.74
N LEU A 91 11.68 12.24 2.30
CA LEU A 91 10.30 12.40 2.80
C LEU A 91 9.34 11.59 1.92
N ASN A 92 8.21 11.18 2.49
CA ASN A 92 7.12 10.54 1.75
C ASN A 92 5.75 11.20 2.00
N GLN A 93 5.63 12.10 2.98
CA GLN A 93 4.36 12.73 3.34
C GLN A 93 4.53 14.22 3.69
N LEU A 94 3.53 15.02 3.38
CA LEU A 94 3.39 16.41 3.82
C LEU A 94 2.09 16.57 4.60
N LEU A 95 2.18 17.11 5.82
CA LEU A 95 1.03 17.54 6.61
C LEU A 95 0.85 19.05 6.40
N ILE A 96 -0.05 19.41 5.49
CA ILE A 96 -0.24 20.81 5.07
C ILE A 96 -1.31 21.45 5.94
N GLN A 97 -0.97 22.52 6.66
CA GLN A 97 -1.96 23.32 7.37
C GLN A 97 -2.81 24.12 6.39
N VAL A 98 -4.03 23.63 6.12
CA VAL A 98 -4.96 24.26 5.17
C VAL A 98 -6.00 25.17 5.85
N ARG A 99 -5.99 25.22 7.18
CA ARG A 99 -6.90 26.02 8.01
C ARG A 99 -6.16 26.59 9.21
N TYR A 100 -6.46 27.83 9.59
CA TYR A 100 -5.83 28.45 10.76
C TYR A 100 -6.81 28.91 11.82
N ARG A 101 -7.68 29.89 11.52
CA ARG A 101 -8.60 30.52 12.48
C ARG A 101 -9.98 30.72 11.84
N GLY A 102 -10.63 29.62 11.46
CA GLY A 102 -11.93 29.67 10.77
C GLY A 102 -11.85 30.18 9.33
N ASP A 103 -10.69 29.99 8.71
CA ASP A 103 -10.37 30.40 7.35
C ASP A 103 -9.76 29.25 6.53
N ALA A 104 -9.91 29.33 5.22
CA ALA A 104 -9.54 28.28 4.27
C ALA A 104 -8.36 28.70 3.37
N ALA A 105 -7.27 27.94 3.41
CA ALA A 105 -6.19 27.95 2.41
C ALA A 105 -6.44 26.92 1.29
N TYR A 106 -7.70 26.83 0.87
CA TYR A 106 -8.23 26.03 -0.22
C TYR A 106 -9.54 26.69 -0.66
N SER A 107 -10.11 26.26 -1.79
CA SER A 107 -11.40 26.74 -2.28
C SER A 107 -12.53 25.95 -1.63
N PRO A 108 -13.32 26.55 -0.72
CA PRO A 108 -14.45 25.86 -0.11
C PRO A 108 -15.50 25.53 -1.17
N ASN A 109 -16.17 24.38 -1.01
CA ASN A 109 -17.26 23.93 -1.88
C ASN A 109 -16.95 23.89 -3.39
N LEU A 110 -15.69 23.61 -3.76
CA LEU A 110 -15.24 23.63 -5.16
C LEU A 110 -16.01 22.65 -6.08
N GLN A 111 -16.27 21.42 -5.60
CA GLN A 111 -16.89 20.35 -6.40
C GLN A 111 -18.21 19.84 -5.80
N ASP A 112 -18.43 20.07 -4.50
CA ASP A 112 -19.62 19.65 -3.77
C ASP A 112 -20.02 20.72 -2.76
N SER A 113 -21.31 21.07 -2.78
CA SER A 113 -21.94 22.06 -1.90
C SER A 113 -23.04 21.45 -1.03
N THR A 114 -23.13 20.12 -0.95
CA THR A 114 -24.10 19.40 -0.10
C THR A 114 -24.00 19.86 1.36
N TYR A 115 -22.77 20.08 1.84
CA TYR A 115 -22.49 20.71 3.12
C TYR A 115 -21.77 22.04 2.88
N ALA A 116 -22.48 23.14 3.09
CA ALA A 116 -21.92 24.48 2.91
C ALA A 116 -20.76 24.70 3.90
N ASN A 117 -19.60 25.10 3.37
CA ASN A 117 -18.49 25.59 4.14
C ASN A 117 -18.43 27.13 4.02
N PRO A 118 -18.84 27.88 5.06
CA PRO A 118 -18.88 29.34 5.04
C PRO A 118 -17.50 30.00 5.26
N GLU A 119 -16.43 29.23 5.47
CA GLU A 119 -15.10 29.76 5.75
C GLU A 119 -14.61 30.66 4.62
N LYS A 120 -14.08 31.83 5.01
CA LYS A 120 -13.47 32.76 4.05
C LYS A 120 -12.07 32.28 3.67
N ARG A 121 -11.60 32.74 2.52
CA ARG A 121 -10.22 32.52 2.10
C ARG A 121 -9.25 33.12 3.12
N TYR A 122 -8.17 32.41 3.42
CA TYR A 122 -7.13 32.88 4.33
C TYR A 122 -6.58 34.23 3.85
N HIS A 123 -6.60 35.22 4.75
CA HIS A 123 -6.36 36.62 4.40
C HIS A 123 -4.96 36.90 3.79
N ALA A 124 -3.99 36.02 4.02
CA ALA A 124 -2.63 36.19 3.50
C ALA A 124 -2.47 35.66 2.07
N ILE A 125 -3.49 35.02 1.50
CA ILE A 125 -3.52 34.62 0.09
C ILE A 125 -3.98 35.83 -0.71
N SER A 126 -3.07 36.44 -1.47
CA SER A 126 -3.36 37.65 -2.24
C SER A 126 -4.09 37.38 -3.56
N ASP A 127 -3.82 36.23 -4.18
CA ASP A 127 -4.48 35.82 -5.42
C ASP A 127 -5.72 34.98 -5.12
N SER A 128 -6.90 35.51 -5.43
CA SER A 128 -8.18 34.84 -5.17
C SER A 128 -8.41 33.61 -6.04
N LEU A 129 -7.71 33.47 -7.17
CA LEU A 129 -7.80 32.33 -8.07
C LEU A 129 -6.81 31.22 -7.68
N PHE A 130 -5.82 31.52 -6.84
CA PHE A 130 -4.85 30.54 -6.39
C PHE A 130 -5.44 29.63 -5.31
N ASP A 131 -5.49 28.32 -5.57
CA ASP A 131 -5.80 27.30 -4.57
C ASP A 131 -4.50 26.61 -4.11
N PRO A 132 -4.00 26.92 -2.90
CA PRO A 132 -2.77 26.32 -2.40
C PRO A 132 -2.82 24.80 -2.30
N LEU A 133 -3.94 24.24 -1.82
CA LEU A 133 -4.06 22.81 -1.60
C LEU A 133 -4.06 22.06 -2.94
N GLU A 134 -4.82 22.54 -3.92
CA GLU A 134 -4.83 21.97 -5.27
C GLU A 134 -3.42 22.02 -5.90
N TYR A 135 -2.75 23.17 -5.79
CA TYR A 135 -1.41 23.35 -6.36
C TYR A 135 -0.37 22.42 -5.69
N ILE A 136 -0.41 22.29 -4.37
CA ILE A 136 0.47 21.38 -3.62
C ILE A 136 0.22 19.93 -4.00
N ILE A 137 -1.06 19.49 -4.12
CA ILE A 137 -1.39 18.13 -4.55
C ILE A 137 -0.79 17.83 -5.93
N PHE A 138 -0.92 18.77 -6.87
CA PHE A 138 -0.34 18.64 -8.21
C PHE A 138 1.19 18.47 -8.17
N LYS A 139 1.89 19.31 -7.41
CA LYS A 139 3.36 19.28 -7.30
C LYS A 139 3.86 18.07 -6.52
N ALA A 140 3.18 17.69 -5.45
CA ALA A 140 3.50 16.54 -4.61
C ALA A 140 3.42 15.22 -5.38
N LYS A 141 2.43 15.09 -6.27
CA LYS A 141 2.29 13.94 -7.16
C LYS A 141 3.53 13.71 -8.04
N MET A 142 4.19 14.78 -8.49
CA MET A 142 5.42 14.68 -9.28
C MET A 142 6.63 14.21 -8.47
N GLN A 143 6.60 14.38 -7.15
CA GLN A 143 7.67 13.99 -6.23
C GLN A 143 7.35 12.72 -5.42
N ASN A 144 6.25 12.02 -5.75
CA ASN A 144 5.77 10.84 -5.02
C ASN A 144 5.59 11.09 -3.50
N LEU A 145 5.07 12.28 -3.16
CA LEU A 145 4.71 12.68 -1.80
C LEU A 145 3.20 12.56 -1.61
N GLU A 146 2.78 11.96 -0.49
CA GLU A 146 1.38 11.99 -0.06
C GLU A 146 1.07 13.33 0.62
N VAL A 147 -0.12 13.87 0.39
CA VAL A 147 -0.57 15.13 0.99
C VAL A 147 -1.68 14.84 1.99
N HIS A 148 -1.46 15.24 3.24
CA HIS A 148 -2.43 15.17 4.31
C HIS A 148 -2.85 16.60 4.67
N ALA A 149 -4.11 16.95 4.40
CA ALA A 149 -4.67 18.22 4.84
C ALA A 149 -4.82 18.21 6.36
N TRP A 150 -4.12 19.12 7.04
CA TRP A 150 -4.20 19.33 8.48
C TRP A 150 -4.99 20.60 8.78
N PHE A 151 -5.89 20.51 9.75
CA PHE A 151 -6.73 21.61 10.17
C PHE A 151 -6.98 21.55 11.69
N PRO A 152 -6.83 22.67 12.41
CA PRO A 152 -7.36 22.78 13.77
C PRO A 152 -8.89 22.75 13.71
N THR A 153 -9.56 22.17 14.71
CA THR A 153 -11.03 22.06 14.71
C THR A 153 -11.69 23.21 15.48
N PHE A 154 -11.32 23.41 16.75
CA PHE A 154 -12.05 24.30 17.65
C PHE A 154 -11.53 25.75 17.69
N VAL A 155 -10.25 25.95 17.38
CA VAL A 155 -9.66 27.29 17.42
C VAL A 155 -10.09 28.07 16.18
N ILE A 156 -10.87 29.13 16.37
CA ILE A 156 -11.45 29.93 15.30
C ILE A 156 -11.09 31.42 15.37
N THR A 157 -10.40 31.87 16.42
CA THR A 157 -10.03 33.29 16.57
C THR A 157 -8.55 33.42 16.92
N GLY A 158 -7.91 34.48 16.43
CA GLY A 158 -6.62 34.93 16.93
C GLY A 158 -6.77 35.88 18.12
N HIS A 159 -5.66 36.34 18.67
CA HIS A 159 -5.68 37.39 19.71
C HIS A 159 -6.25 38.72 19.19
N ASP A 160 -6.02 39.01 17.91
CA ASP A 160 -6.47 40.23 17.25
C ASP A 160 -7.74 39.94 16.44
N LEU A 161 -8.90 40.23 17.04
CA LEU A 161 -10.20 40.04 16.40
C LEU A 161 -10.46 41.00 15.23
N THR A 162 -9.68 42.08 15.09
CA THR A 162 -9.86 43.04 14.00
C THR A 162 -9.52 42.45 12.63
N ARG A 163 -8.82 41.31 12.61
CA ARG A 163 -8.46 40.56 11.41
C ARG A 163 -9.55 39.60 10.93
N LEU A 164 -10.58 39.39 11.74
CA LEU A 164 -11.70 38.52 11.37
C LEU A 164 -12.66 39.30 10.47
N ASP A 165 -13.10 38.65 9.40
CA ASP A 165 -14.16 39.17 8.53
C ASP A 165 -15.46 39.34 9.32
N SER A 166 -16.27 40.34 9.01
CA SER A 166 -17.53 40.60 9.72
C SER A 166 -18.55 39.48 9.57
N THR A 167 -18.40 38.61 8.57
CA THR A 167 -19.22 37.41 8.35
C THR A 167 -18.62 36.13 8.94
N HIS A 168 -17.48 36.23 9.63
CA HIS A 168 -16.82 35.08 10.27
C HIS A 168 -17.72 34.41 11.31
N VAL A 169 -17.59 33.08 11.46
CA VAL A 169 -18.43 32.25 12.35
C VAL A 169 -18.46 32.74 13.81
N TYR A 170 -17.37 33.36 14.25
CA TYR A 170 -17.27 34.02 15.55
C TYR A 170 -18.36 35.10 15.77
N PHE A 171 -18.73 35.85 14.74
CA PHE A 171 -19.74 36.90 14.81
C PHE A 171 -21.14 36.41 14.42
N SER A 172 -21.24 35.49 13.45
CA SER A 172 -22.53 35.00 12.95
C SER A 172 -23.15 33.90 13.82
N HIS A 173 -22.34 33.15 14.55
CA HIS A 173 -22.76 32.07 15.45
C HIS A 173 -22.07 32.17 16.82
N PRO A 174 -22.28 33.27 17.57
CA PRO A 174 -21.67 33.45 18.89
C PRO A 174 -22.06 32.34 19.88
N GLU A 175 -23.20 31.67 19.68
CA GLU A 175 -23.65 30.54 20.49
C GLU A 175 -22.81 29.27 20.32
N TRP A 176 -21.98 29.17 19.28
CA TRP A 176 -21.04 28.05 19.09
C TRP A 176 -19.69 28.27 19.78
N VAL A 177 -19.45 29.48 20.29
CA VAL A 177 -18.15 29.90 20.79
C VAL A 177 -18.09 29.74 22.31
N THR A 178 -17.00 29.15 22.79
CA THR A 178 -16.60 29.18 24.20
C THR A 178 -15.27 29.91 24.33
N SER A 179 -15.07 30.60 25.44
CA SER A 179 -13.80 31.22 25.83
C SER A 179 -13.43 30.75 27.24
N ASP A 180 -12.13 30.62 27.50
CA ASP A 180 -11.55 30.37 28.81
C ASP A 180 -11.40 31.65 29.66
#